data_AF-A0A9D7Z731-F1
#
_entry.id   AF-A0A9D7Z731-F1
#
_cell.length_a   1.000
_cell.length_b   1.000
_cell.length_c   1.000
_cell.angle_alpha   90.00
_cell.angle_beta   90.00
_cell.angle_gamma   90.00
#
_symmetry.space_group_name_H-M   'P 1'
#
loop_
_entity.id
_entity.type
_entity.pdbx_description
1 polymer ?
#
loop_
_entity_poly.entity_id
_entity_poly.type
_entity_poly.pdbx_seq_one_letter_code
_entity_poly.pdbx_strand_id
1 'polypeptide(L)'
;MLLSRCLLSTFLLLPTGAVIAGNLPAPNPFLADSHNAMAHNDPAQQDAVALPGPSGPSRQLSPEEIQYLHTGPAHFGQVVSGVYPDGRRVFWGNGIDRIVKVDYESYELIDEYRFPGTSYYDETRADASIEKFDDNNSGFFALVHAFREARKLRDLANLYTVLDRDHRYYIGSKPGLITAYADEDPSDSRSRIIKQGAFQFPQEITGPVMGLSMTYDGWLIAATEHGYVVAMSRDFSEHHTIRLKHSEDAEHKATKPTGYGWIRNGFAIDEEGGIYIASQQHMHKVVWTGEGLSTSSADGAWTAEYLNGWGHGTGATPSLMGFGVEDQFVVITDGESQMNMLLFWRNEIPADWEQLPDTPDRRIAGQLPVTLGDASPTEIQSEQSVVVSGYGAMVVNNTPRNIPWYLPERARGLLVGYLGSNPEHQPYGLQKFEWSPELRRLEYAWTNNVISSPSSVPIVGMGSNRVYFIGARDNKFTLEALDWDTGHSDFHYVIGGQRYNVMYSGTAIDEDGRIHYGTPWGRVRLVPKTPAETP
;
A
#
# COMPACT_ATOMS: atom_id res chain seq x y z
N MET A 1 30.30 67.83 20.39
CA MET A 1 31.20 66.77 19.86
C MET A 1 30.67 65.42 20.36
N LEU A 2 30.17 64.62 19.41
CA LEU A 2 29.90 63.16 19.39
C LEU A 2 29.35 62.52 20.69
N LEU A 3 28.06 62.17 20.84
CA LEU A 3 27.17 61.36 19.99
C LEU A 3 27.81 60.03 19.55
N SER A 4 27.68 59.00 20.39
CA SER A 4 27.95 57.61 20.01
C SER A 4 26.65 56.82 20.06
N ARG A 5 26.30 56.23 18.91
CA ARG A 5 25.04 55.58 18.58
C ARG A 5 24.97 54.19 19.23
N CYS A 6 23.93 53.93 20.02
CA CYS A 6 23.48 52.56 20.28
C CYS A 6 22.68 52.07 19.07
N LEU A 7 23.23 51.10 18.33
CA LEU A 7 22.48 50.32 17.36
C LEU A 7 21.68 49.26 18.13
N LEU A 8 20.36 49.45 18.22
CA LEU A 8 19.43 48.36 18.49
C LEU A 8 19.35 47.51 17.22
N SER A 9 19.91 46.31 17.28
CA SER A 9 19.64 45.26 16.30
C SER A 9 18.36 44.52 16.72
N THR A 10 17.23 44.95 16.16
CA THR A 10 15.96 44.23 16.27
C THR A 10 16.07 42.96 15.43
N PHE A 11 16.28 41.81 16.07
CA PHE A 11 16.08 40.52 15.42
C PHE A 11 14.58 40.35 15.17
N LEU A 12 14.16 40.52 13.91
CA LEU A 12 12.89 39.98 13.46
C LEU A 12 12.98 38.45 13.52
N LEU A 13 12.34 37.87 14.53
CA LEU A 13 11.92 36.48 14.49
C LEU A 13 10.90 36.35 13.35
N LEU A 14 11.36 35.85 12.20
CA LEU A 14 10.47 35.26 11.20
C LEU A 14 9.73 34.11 11.89
N PRO A 15 8.40 34.04 11.82
CA PRO A 15 7.69 32.88 12.31
C PRO A 15 8.11 31.71 11.43
N THR A 16 8.79 30.72 12.02
CA THR A 16 8.84 29.37 11.48
C THR A 16 7.39 28.96 11.24
N GLY A 17 7.03 28.74 9.96
CA GLY A 17 5.70 28.28 9.59
C GLY A 17 5.33 27.09 10.46
N ALA A 18 4.20 27.19 11.16
CA ALA A 18 3.63 26.04 11.82
C ALA A 18 3.34 25.00 10.73
N VAL A 19 4.01 23.86 10.79
CA VAL A 19 3.62 22.67 10.04
C VAL A 19 2.19 22.38 10.46
N ILE A 20 1.23 22.61 9.57
CA ILE A 20 -0.12 22.08 9.77
C ILE A 20 0.05 20.58 9.60
N ALA A 21 0.09 19.85 10.72
CA ALA A 21 -0.12 18.41 10.67
C ALA A 21 -1.49 18.20 10.00
N GLY A 22 -1.48 17.58 8.83
CA GLY A 22 -2.72 17.34 8.07
C GLY A 22 -3.67 16.46 8.88
N ASN A 23 -4.97 16.65 8.65
CA ASN A 23 -5.96 15.79 9.27
C ASN A 23 -5.79 14.34 8.79
N LEU A 24 -6.07 13.38 9.69
CA LEU A 24 -6.19 11.97 9.34
C LEU A 24 -7.66 11.62 9.08
N PRO A 25 -7.94 10.53 8.33
CA PRO A 25 -9.29 9.99 8.24
C PRO A 25 -9.81 9.64 9.65
N ALA A 26 -11.13 9.72 9.83
CA ALA A 26 -11.74 9.19 11.03
C ALA A 26 -11.46 7.68 11.15
N PRO A 27 -11.22 7.15 12.36
CA PRO A 27 -11.13 5.70 12.54
C PRO A 27 -12.45 5.03 12.16
N ASN A 28 -12.39 3.95 11.39
CA ASN A 28 -13.59 3.17 11.07
C ASN A 28 -13.99 2.30 12.30
N PRO A 29 -15.18 2.51 12.90
CA PRO A 29 -15.57 1.84 14.15
C PRO A 29 -15.95 0.36 13.98
N PHE A 30 -15.90 -0.17 12.75
CA PHE A 30 -16.17 -1.58 12.44
C PHE A 30 -14.93 -2.36 12.04
N LEU A 31 -13.79 -1.69 11.83
CA LEU A 31 -12.49 -2.34 11.71
C LEU A 31 -11.90 -2.68 13.08
N ALA A 32 -10.92 -3.59 13.10
CA ALA A 32 -10.14 -3.87 14.29
C ALA A 32 -9.52 -2.58 14.83
N ASP A 33 -9.57 -2.38 16.16
CA ASP A 33 -9.01 -1.22 16.84
C ASP A 33 -7.47 -1.21 16.81
N SER A 34 -6.92 -0.87 15.64
CA SER A 34 -5.49 -0.77 15.34
C SER A 34 -5.26 0.13 14.11
N HIS A 35 -4.02 0.57 13.92
CA HIS A 35 -3.60 1.33 12.75
C HIS A 35 -3.36 0.48 11.49
N ASN A 36 -3.50 -0.85 11.59
CA ASN A 36 -3.25 -1.77 10.49
C ASN A 36 -4.35 -2.85 10.43
N ALA A 37 -5.59 -2.46 10.18
CA ALA A 37 -6.72 -3.41 10.18
C ALA A 37 -7.01 -4.03 8.81
N MET A 38 -6.38 -3.51 7.74
CA MET A 38 -6.55 -3.98 6.37
C MET A 38 -5.32 -3.64 5.52
N ALA A 39 -5.32 -4.04 4.25
CA ALA A 39 -4.32 -3.59 3.28
C ALA A 39 -4.31 -2.05 3.20
N HIS A 40 -3.12 -1.45 3.11
CA HIS A 40 -2.90 0.00 3.17
C HIS A 40 -3.51 0.67 4.43
N ASN A 41 -3.41 0.00 5.57
CA ASN A 41 -3.74 0.46 6.92
C ASN A 41 -5.24 0.59 7.23
N ASP A 42 -5.94 1.41 6.45
CA ASP A 42 -7.31 1.86 6.69
C ASP A 42 -8.08 2.09 5.38
N PRO A 43 -9.40 2.38 5.42
CA PRO A 43 -10.19 2.56 4.21
C PRO A 43 -9.76 3.74 3.32
N ALA A 44 -9.01 4.71 3.82
CA ALA A 44 -8.51 5.84 3.03
C ALA A 44 -7.27 5.47 2.19
N GLN A 45 -6.61 4.34 2.47
CA GLN A 45 -5.51 3.77 1.69
C GLN A 45 -4.31 4.72 1.55
N GLN A 46 -3.99 5.48 2.60
CA GLN A 46 -2.95 6.52 2.53
C GLN A 46 -1.53 5.99 2.69
N ASP A 47 -1.35 4.79 3.23
CA ASP A 47 -0.06 4.29 3.71
C ASP A 47 0.62 5.30 4.68
N ALA A 48 -0.18 5.86 5.59
CA ALA A 48 0.28 6.79 6.62
C ALA A 48 -0.41 6.52 7.95
N VAL A 49 0.33 6.65 9.05
CA VAL A 49 -0.18 6.47 10.41
C VAL A 49 0.30 7.58 11.33
N ALA A 50 -0.47 7.86 12.39
CA ALA A 50 -0.11 8.82 13.42
C ALA A 50 1.16 8.43 14.20
N LEU A 51 1.51 7.15 14.19
CA LEU A 51 2.56 6.58 15.02
C LEU A 51 3.97 7.02 14.59
N PRO A 52 4.91 7.19 15.53
CA PRO A 52 6.33 7.30 15.20
C PRO A 52 6.89 5.93 14.82
N GLY A 53 7.82 5.91 13.87
CA GLY A 53 8.66 4.75 13.60
C GLY A 53 9.99 4.80 14.39
N PRO A 54 10.92 3.87 14.12
CA PRO A 54 12.24 3.88 14.75
C PRO A 54 13.04 5.14 14.37
N SER A 55 14.00 5.51 15.22
CA SER A 55 14.93 6.62 14.97
C SER A 55 16.36 6.12 14.80
N GLY A 56 17.22 6.90 14.14
CA GLY A 56 18.64 6.59 13.95
C GLY A 56 19.50 6.59 15.23
N PRO A 57 20.85 6.53 15.09
CA PRO A 57 21.64 6.75 13.87
C PRO A 57 21.72 5.53 12.94
N SER A 58 22.22 5.74 11.72
CA SER A 58 22.42 4.65 10.75
C SER A 58 23.42 3.61 11.24
N ARG A 59 23.09 2.31 11.07
CA ARG A 59 23.96 1.19 11.50
C ARG A 59 23.51 -0.15 10.91
N GLN A 60 24.31 -1.19 11.11
CA GLN A 60 23.88 -2.57 10.95
C GLN A 60 23.03 -2.98 12.17
N LEU A 61 21.89 -3.63 11.93
CA LEU A 61 21.12 -4.27 13.00
C LEU A 61 21.79 -5.57 13.42
N SER A 62 21.75 -5.84 14.72
CA SER A 62 22.14 -7.14 15.27
C SER A 62 21.06 -8.20 15.00
N PRO A 63 21.39 -9.50 14.99
CA PRO A 63 20.40 -10.57 14.79
C PRO A 63 19.23 -10.52 15.75
N GLU A 64 19.44 -10.06 17.00
CA GLU A 64 18.40 -9.97 18.02
C GLU A 64 17.39 -8.83 17.76
N GLU A 65 17.73 -7.89 16.88
CA GLU A 65 16.86 -6.78 16.48
C GLU A 65 16.06 -7.08 15.21
N ILE A 66 16.28 -8.24 14.60
CA ILE A 66 15.61 -8.71 13.38
C ILE A 66 14.90 -10.02 13.70
N GLN A 67 13.58 -9.98 13.80
CA GLN A 67 12.77 -11.17 14.01
C GLN A 67 12.20 -11.62 12.66
N TYR A 68 12.60 -12.82 12.22
CA TYR A 68 12.08 -13.45 11.02
C TYR A 68 11.18 -14.62 11.40
N LEU A 69 10.02 -14.71 10.77
CA LEU A 69 9.11 -15.85 10.90
C LEU A 69 8.81 -16.43 9.51
N HIS A 70 9.09 -17.71 9.31
CA HIS A 70 8.63 -18.43 8.11
C HIS A 70 7.11 -18.59 8.17
N THR A 71 6.40 -17.88 7.29
CA THR A 71 4.94 -17.96 7.21
C THR A 71 4.46 -18.64 5.93
N GLY A 72 5.39 -18.97 5.03
CA GLY A 72 5.06 -19.38 3.66
C GLY A 72 5.09 -18.19 2.69
N PRO A 73 4.92 -18.46 1.39
CA PRO A 73 5.08 -17.46 0.35
C PRO A 73 3.93 -16.45 0.27
N ALA A 74 4.26 -15.23 -0.18
CA ALA A 74 3.32 -14.17 -0.54
C ALA A 74 2.48 -13.60 0.61
N HIS A 75 3.02 -13.55 1.83
CA HIS A 75 2.42 -12.82 2.94
C HIS A 75 2.68 -11.31 2.82
N PHE A 76 2.16 -10.67 1.77
CA PHE A 76 2.45 -9.26 1.47
C PHE A 76 1.84 -8.28 2.48
N GLY A 77 0.71 -8.63 3.09
CA GLY A 77 0.04 -7.87 4.13
C GLY A 77 -0.03 -8.66 5.44
N GLN A 78 -0.17 -7.93 6.55
CA GLN A 78 -0.49 -8.46 7.87
C GLN A 78 -1.26 -7.38 8.61
N VAL A 79 -2.31 -7.79 9.28
CA VAL A 79 -3.20 -6.90 10.01
C VAL A 79 -3.06 -7.16 11.50
N VAL A 80 -3.27 -6.11 12.30
CA VAL A 80 -3.18 -6.11 13.75
C VAL A 80 -4.59 -6.16 14.33
N SER A 81 -4.81 -7.04 15.31
CA SER A 81 -6.09 -7.08 16.03
C SER A 81 -6.25 -5.87 16.95
N GLY A 82 -7.49 -5.59 17.36
CA GLY A 82 -7.75 -4.88 18.61
C GLY A 82 -7.24 -5.66 19.82
N VAL A 83 -7.36 -5.08 21.02
CA VAL A 83 -7.03 -5.79 22.26
C VAL A 83 -8.11 -6.83 22.56
N TYR A 84 -7.70 -8.09 22.74
CA TYR A 84 -8.56 -9.19 23.14
C TYR A 84 -8.97 -9.09 24.63
N PRO A 85 -10.01 -9.82 25.07
CA PRO A 85 -10.41 -9.84 26.48
C PRO A 85 -9.32 -10.27 27.47
N ASP A 86 -8.32 -11.03 27.02
CA ASP A 86 -7.14 -11.43 27.80
C ASP A 86 -6.03 -10.34 27.87
N GLY A 87 -6.27 -9.18 27.27
CA GLY A 87 -5.37 -8.02 27.27
C GLY A 87 -4.27 -8.07 26.20
N ARG A 88 -4.29 -9.05 25.29
CA ARG A 88 -3.27 -9.21 24.24
C ARG A 88 -3.74 -8.72 22.88
N ARG A 89 -2.79 -8.57 21.96
CA ARG A 89 -3.04 -8.41 20.52
C ARG A 89 -2.44 -9.60 19.79
N VAL A 90 -2.87 -9.81 18.55
CA VAL A 90 -2.25 -10.74 17.62
C VAL A 90 -2.15 -10.10 16.25
N PHE A 91 -1.27 -10.66 15.44
CA PHE A 91 -1.27 -10.41 14.02
C PHE A 91 -2.02 -11.51 13.28
N TRP A 92 -2.77 -11.12 12.26
CA TRP A 92 -3.36 -12.01 11.26
C TRP A 92 -2.73 -11.74 9.90
N GLY A 93 -2.45 -12.79 9.13
CA GLY A 93 -1.98 -12.63 7.76
C GLY A 93 -2.13 -13.91 6.97
N ASN A 94 -2.13 -13.81 5.64
CA ASN A 94 -2.17 -14.99 4.78
C ASN A 94 -1.24 -14.82 3.58
N GLY A 95 -0.83 -15.96 3.07
CA GLY A 95 -0.14 -16.08 1.80
C GLY A 95 -0.99 -16.86 0.81
N ILE A 96 -0.33 -17.60 -0.06
CA ILE A 96 -1.02 -18.46 -1.04
C ILE A 96 -1.39 -19.84 -0.50
N ASP A 97 -0.80 -20.29 0.63
CA ASP A 97 -1.00 -21.65 1.15
C ASP A 97 -1.69 -21.72 2.51
N ARG A 98 -1.61 -20.68 3.33
CA ARG A 98 -2.19 -20.64 4.68
C ARG A 98 -2.51 -19.24 5.19
N ILE A 99 -3.27 -19.21 6.28
CA ILE A 99 -3.36 -18.09 7.23
C ILE A 99 -2.43 -18.39 8.40
N VAL A 100 -1.78 -17.38 8.93
CA VAL A 100 -1.01 -17.42 10.18
C VAL A 100 -1.60 -16.44 11.18
N LYS A 101 -1.61 -16.86 12.45
CA LYS A 101 -1.88 -16.02 13.60
C LYS A 101 -0.63 -15.97 14.48
N VAL A 102 -0.17 -14.79 14.83
CA VAL A 102 1.13 -14.58 15.48
C VAL A 102 0.96 -13.72 16.73
N ASP A 103 1.61 -14.08 17.82
CA ASP A 103 1.58 -13.33 19.08
C ASP A 103 2.21 -11.94 18.87
N TYR A 104 1.50 -10.89 19.31
CA TYR A 104 1.92 -9.52 19.06
C TYR A 104 3.22 -9.15 19.78
N GLU A 105 3.48 -9.73 20.96
CA GLU A 105 4.67 -9.40 21.74
C GLU A 105 5.84 -10.31 21.42
N SER A 106 5.65 -11.64 21.50
CA SER A 106 6.75 -12.58 21.31
C SER A 106 7.13 -12.78 19.83
N TYR A 107 6.23 -12.44 18.89
CA TYR A 107 6.34 -12.76 17.46
C TYR A 107 6.36 -14.26 17.16
N GLU A 108 5.87 -15.08 18.09
CA GLU A 108 5.76 -16.52 17.92
C GLU A 108 4.46 -16.89 17.19
N LEU A 109 4.53 -17.89 16.33
CA LEU A 109 3.35 -18.46 15.68
C LEU A 109 2.41 -19.06 16.74
N ILE A 110 1.16 -18.61 16.76
CA ILE A 110 0.10 -19.14 17.61
C ILE A 110 -0.58 -20.31 16.92
N ASP A 111 -1.05 -20.09 15.68
CA ASP A 111 -1.76 -21.10 14.90
C ASP A 111 -1.64 -20.84 13.39
N GLU A 112 -1.88 -21.89 12.60
CA GLU A 112 -1.96 -21.81 11.14
C GLU A 112 -3.22 -22.50 10.60
N TYR A 113 -3.91 -21.84 9.67
CA TYR A 113 -4.99 -22.45 8.91
C TYR A 113 -4.53 -22.72 7.48
N ARG A 114 -4.33 -24.00 7.13
CA ARG A 114 -3.92 -24.39 5.78
C ARG A 114 -5.10 -24.33 4.82
N PHE A 115 -4.90 -23.71 3.66
CA PHE A 115 -5.92 -23.71 2.62
C PHE A 115 -6.06 -25.11 2.01
N PRO A 116 -7.28 -25.67 1.93
CA PRO A 116 -7.50 -26.97 1.32
C PRO A 116 -7.05 -27.00 -0.14
N GLY A 117 -6.30 -28.05 -0.54
CA GLY A 117 -5.91 -28.26 -1.93
C GLY A 117 -4.72 -27.44 -2.43
N THR A 118 -4.06 -26.64 -1.57
CA THR A 118 -2.85 -25.89 -1.92
C THR A 118 -1.59 -26.70 -1.58
N SER A 119 -0.49 -26.39 -2.28
CA SER A 119 0.82 -26.93 -1.91
C SER A 119 1.34 -26.22 -0.66
N TYR A 120 1.78 -26.99 0.32
CA TYR A 120 2.41 -26.45 1.52
C TYR A 120 3.89 -26.13 1.25
N TYR A 121 4.32 -24.93 1.59
CA TYR A 121 5.71 -24.49 1.43
C TYR A 121 6.40 -24.44 2.81
N ASP A 122 7.22 -25.44 3.10
CA ASP A 122 7.98 -25.51 4.35
C ASP A 122 9.21 -24.57 4.35
N GLU A 123 9.76 -24.38 5.55
CA GLU A 123 10.91 -23.51 5.82
C GLU A 123 12.19 -24.05 5.15
N THR A 124 12.40 -25.36 5.14
CA THR A 124 13.57 -25.96 4.47
C THR A 124 13.63 -25.62 2.98
N ARG A 125 12.49 -25.63 2.29
CA ARG A 125 12.41 -25.20 0.89
C ARG A 125 12.66 -23.71 0.72
N ALA A 126 12.21 -22.88 1.66
CA ALA A 126 12.50 -21.45 1.67
C ALA A 126 14.00 -21.19 1.85
N ASP A 127 14.62 -21.79 2.86
CA ASP A 127 16.04 -21.64 3.17
C ASP A 127 16.94 -22.03 1.99
N ALA A 128 16.65 -23.16 1.33
CA ALA A 128 17.39 -23.58 0.14
C ALA A 128 17.26 -22.59 -1.04
N SER A 129 16.11 -21.90 -1.15
CA SER A 129 15.90 -20.87 -2.16
C SER A 129 16.65 -19.59 -1.83
N ILE A 130 16.61 -19.18 -0.56
CA ILE A 130 17.31 -18.02 -0.01
C ILE A 130 18.82 -18.18 -0.18
N GLU A 131 19.39 -19.30 0.27
CA GLU A 131 20.82 -19.60 0.15
C GLU A 131 21.29 -19.49 -1.30
N LYS A 132 20.50 -20.00 -2.24
CA LYS A 132 20.83 -19.92 -3.66
C LYS A 132 20.83 -18.48 -4.21
N PHE A 133 19.96 -17.60 -3.73
CA PHE A 133 20.01 -16.19 -4.11
C PHE A 133 21.15 -15.43 -3.40
N ASP A 134 21.45 -15.77 -2.15
CA ASP A 134 22.59 -15.20 -1.42
C ASP A 134 23.93 -15.60 -2.09
N ASP A 135 24.03 -16.85 -2.59
CA ASP A 135 25.18 -17.33 -3.36
C ASP A 135 25.34 -16.60 -4.69
N ASN A 136 24.23 -16.39 -5.41
CA ASN A 136 24.23 -15.67 -6.67
C ASN A 136 22.85 -15.11 -7.05
N ASN A 137 22.71 -13.78 -6.99
CA ASN A 137 21.56 -13.04 -7.51
C ASN A 137 21.84 -12.28 -8.82
N SER A 138 22.91 -12.66 -9.55
CA SER A 138 23.29 -12.07 -10.84
C SER A 138 23.15 -13.03 -12.02
N GLY A 139 22.88 -12.46 -13.19
CA GLY A 139 22.93 -13.15 -14.48
C GLY A 139 21.79 -14.14 -14.75
N PHE A 140 21.95 -14.91 -15.83
CA PHE A 140 20.89 -15.75 -16.39
C PHE A 140 20.35 -16.81 -15.42
N PHE A 141 21.21 -17.46 -14.63
CA PHE A 141 20.78 -18.52 -13.72
C PHE A 141 20.00 -17.98 -12.51
N ALA A 142 20.33 -16.77 -12.02
CA ALA A 142 19.55 -16.09 -10.99
C ALA A 142 18.14 -15.76 -11.52
N LEU A 143 18.04 -15.28 -12.77
CA LEU A 143 16.75 -15.03 -13.43
C LEU A 143 15.91 -16.30 -13.61
N VAL A 144 16.53 -17.42 -14.01
CA VAL A 144 15.83 -18.71 -14.08
C VAL A 144 15.32 -19.16 -12.70
N HIS A 145 16.10 -18.90 -11.65
CA HIS A 145 15.69 -19.19 -10.27
C HIS A 145 14.54 -18.29 -9.81
N ALA A 146 14.64 -16.98 -10.02
CA ALA A 146 13.57 -16.00 -9.78
C ALA A 146 12.29 -16.37 -10.52
N PHE A 147 12.38 -16.77 -11.79
CA PHE A 147 11.22 -17.23 -12.54
C PHE A 147 10.57 -18.48 -11.91
N ARG A 148 11.37 -19.44 -11.44
CA ARG A 148 10.83 -20.65 -10.76
C ARG A 148 10.11 -20.31 -9.46
N GLU A 149 10.65 -19.37 -8.68
CA GLU A 149 10.03 -18.91 -7.45
C GLU A 149 8.74 -18.12 -7.74
N ALA A 150 8.78 -17.20 -8.71
CA ALA A 150 7.63 -16.43 -9.15
C ALA A 150 6.48 -17.30 -9.68
N ARG A 151 6.74 -18.49 -10.22
CA ARG A 151 5.67 -19.41 -10.69
C ARG A 151 4.72 -19.84 -9.58
N LYS A 152 5.14 -19.82 -8.30
CA LYS A 152 4.25 -20.08 -7.15
C LYS A 152 3.10 -19.06 -7.08
N LEU A 153 3.33 -17.85 -7.60
CA LEU A 153 2.40 -16.72 -7.58
C LEU A 153 1.48 -16.67 -8.81
N ARG A 154 1.55 -17.65 -9.72
CA ARG A 154 0.75 -17.60 -10.97
C ARG A 154 -0.75 -17.54 -10.69
N ASP A 155 -1.19 -18.23 -9.65
CA ASP A 155 -2.59 -18.28 -9.23
C ASP A 155 -2.86 -17.41 -8.00
N LEU A 156 -2.00 -16.42 -7.74
CA LEU A 156 -2.11 -15.49 -6.61
C LEU A 156 -3.53 -14.93 -6.51
N ALA A 157 -4.20 -15.33 -5.44
CA ALA A 157 -5.52 -14.90 -4.99
C ALA A 157 -5.35 -14.45 -3.54
N ASN A 158 -6.39 -13.91 -2.90
CA ASN A 158 -6.38 -13.70 -1.44
C ASN A 158 -5.44 -12.59 -0.97
N LEU A 159 -5.21 -11.56 -1.80
CA LEU A 159 -4.30 -10.46 -1.46
C LEU A 159 -4.89 -9.42 -0.52
N TYR A 160 -6.14 -9.03 -0.76
CA TYR A 160 -6.82 -8.02 0.04
C TYR A 160 -7.60 -8.68 1.15
N THR A 161 -7.40 -8.17 2.35
CA THR A 161 -7.96 -8.68 3.58
C THR A 161 -8.40 -7.56 4.49
N VAL A 162 -9.38 -7.87 5.33
CA VAL A 162 -9.96 -6.94 6.30
C VAL A 162 -10.12 -7.70 7.61
N LEU A 163 -9.70 -7.08 8.71
CA LEU A 163 -9.98 -7.54 10.07
C LEU A 163 -11.00 -6.60 10.70
N ASP A 164 -12.14 -7.15 11.09
CA ASP A 164 -13.19 -6.35 11.73
C ASP A 164 -12.98 -6.19 13.24
N ARG A 165 -13.81 -5.34 13.86
CA ARG A 165 -13.77 -5.05 15.30
C ARG A 165 -14.00 -6.26 16.20
N ASP A 166 -14.61 -7.31 15.66
CA ASP A 166 -14.92 -8.56 16.36
C ASP A 166 -13.86 -9.64 16.04
N HIS A 167 -12.70 -9.22 15.49
CA HIS A 167 -11.56 -10.04 15.09
C HIS A 167 -11.88 -11.11 14.04
N ARG A 168 -12.86 -10.85 13.16
CA ARG A 168 -13.14 -11.69 11.99
C ARG A 168 -12.24 -11.26 10.83
N TYR A 169 -11.47 -12.21 10.32
CA TYR A 169 -10.54 -12.02 9.23
C TYR A 169 -11.17 -12.45 7.89
N TYR A 170 -11.38 -11.49 7.01
CA TYR A 170 -12.03 -11.67 5.72
C TYR A 170 -11.02 -11.77 4.59
N ILE A 171 -11.19 -12.76 3.71
CA ILE A 171 -10.32 -13.00 2.56
C ILE A 171 -11.16 -13.15 1.29
N GLY A 172 -10.82 -12.37 0.26
CA GLY A 172 -11.44 -12.45 -1.06
C GLY A 172 -10.61 -13.27 -2.05
N SER A 173 -11.26 -14.16 -2.79
CA SER A 173 -10.58 -15.07 -3.72
C SER A 173 -10.99 -14.86 -5.19
N LYS A 174 -10.18 -15.40 -6.12
CA LYS A 174 -10.44 -15.31 -7.58
C LYS A 174 -11.84 -15.76 -8.05
N PRO A 175 -12.48 -16.80 -7.49
CA PRO A 175 -13.82 -17.22 -7.94
C PRO A 175 -14.97 -16.33 -7.41
N GLY A 176 -14.71 -15.16 -6.84
CA GLY A 176 -15.75 -14.34 -6.22
C GLY A 176 -16.26 -14.93 -4.90
N LEU A 177 -15.42 -15.67 -4.20
CA LEU A 177 -15.72 -16.21 -2.88
C LEU A 177 -15.04 -15.37 -1.80
N ILE A 178 -15.82 -14.81 -0.88
CA ILE A 178 -15.36 -14.15 0.33
C ILE A 178 -15.47 -15.14 1.47
N THR A 179 -14.39 -15.39 2.21
CA THR A 179 -14.38 -16.30 3.35
C THR A 179 -14.04 -15.54 4.62
N ALA A 180 -14.82 -15.77 5.69
CA ALA A 180 -14.56 -15.26 7.03
C ALA A 180 -13.90 -16.34 7.88
N TYR A 181 -12.84 -15.95 8.56
CA TYR A 181 -12.13 -16.73 9.57
C TYR A 181 -12.23 -16.02 10.92
N ALA A 182 -12.23 -16.77 12.00
CA ALA A 182 -12.35 -16.24 13.34
C ALA A 182 -11.58 -17.10 14.33
N ASP A 183 -11.52 -16.61 15.56
CA ASP A 183 -11.08 -17.34 16.73
C ASP A 183 -12.08 -18.45 17.11
N GLU A 184 -11.57 -19.63 17.47
CA GLU A 184 -12.39 -20.71 18.04
C GLU A 184 -13.00 -20.27 19.39
N ASP A 185 -12.22 -19.56 20.19
CA ASP A 185 -12.67 -18.87 21.39
C ASP A 185 -12.34 -17.37 21.25
N PRO A 186 -13.33 -16.50 21.02
CA PRO A 186 -13.10 -15.06 20.83
C PRO A 186 -12.60 -14.35 22.10
N SER A 187 -12.60 -15.02 23.26
CA SER A 187 -12.04 -14.48 24.50
C SER A 187 -10.56 -14.81 24.71
N ASP A 188 -9.99 -15.71 23.92
CA ASP A 188 -8.60 -16.15 24.00
C ASP A 188 -7.85 -15.78 22.72
N SER A 189 -6.92 -14.82 22.84
CA SER A 189 -6.07 -14.38 21.74
C SER A 189 -5.18 -15.51 21.19
N ARG A 190 -5.04 -16.62 21.89
CA ARG A 190 -4.25 -17.79 21.49
C ARG A 190 -5.08 -18.96 20.98
N SER A 191 -6.40 -18.80 20.88
CA SER A 191 -7.27 -19.83 20.35
C SER A 191 -7.00 -20.09 18.85
N ARG A 192 -7.43 -21.27 18.40
CA ARG A 192 -7.21 -21.74 17.04
C ARG A 192 -8.02 -20.93 16.03
N ILE A 193 -7.51 -20.85 14.80
CA ILE A 193 -8.21 -20.27 13.67
C ILE A 193 -9.27 -21.25 13.19
N ILE A 194 -10.51 -20.79 13.06
CA ILE A 194 -11.61 -21.53 12.43
C ILE A 194 -12.15 -20.79 11.21
N LYS A 195 -12.61 -21.55 10.21
CA LYS A 195 -13.42 -20.99 9.14
C LYS A 195 -14.84 -20.77 9.68
N GLN A 196 -15.27 -19.52 9.75
CA GLN A 196 -16.57 -19.14 10.32
C GLN A 196 -17.69 -19.20 9.28
N GLY A 197 -17.42 -18.77 8.04
CA GLY A 197 -18.43 -18.69 7.00
C GLY A 197 -17.85 -18.29 5.65
N ALA A 198 -18.66 -18.33 4.60
CA ALA A 198 -18.27 -17.83 3.29
C ALA A 198 -19.48 -17.36 2.49
N PHE A 199 -19.25 -16.38 1.63
CA PHE A 199 -20.21 -15.85 0.68
C PHE A 199 -19.66 -16.02 -0.74
N GLN A 200 -20.39 -16.77 -1.55
CA GLN A 200 -20.11 -16.91 -2.97
C GLN A 200 -20.95 -15.88 -3.72
N PHE A 201 -20.30 -15.04 -4.52
CA PHE A 201 -21.01 -14.09 -5.36
C PHE A 201 -21.99 -14.82 -6.30
N PRO A 202 -23.20 -14.23 -6.54
CA PRO A 202 -24.10 -14.68 -7.60
C PRO A 202 -23.38 -14.84 -8.94
N GLN A 203 -23.82 -15.80 -9.77
CA GLN A 203 -23.10 -16.20 -10.99
C GLN A 203 -22.95 -15.07 -12.02
N GLU A 204 -23.86 -14.11 -12.01
CA GLU A 204 -23.83 -12.90 -12.84
C GLU A 204 -22.69 -11.94 -12.47
N ILE A 205 -22.20 -12.00 -11.23
CA ILE A 205 -21.07 -11.20 -10.76
C ILE A 205 -19.79 -11.95 -11.11
N THR A 206 -19.11 -11.48 -12.14
CA THR A 206 -17.92 -12.14 -12.68
C THR A 206 -16.64 -11.37 -12.35
N GLY A 207 -15.50 -12.02 -12.57
CA GLY A 207 -14.18 -11.45 -12.40
C GLY A 207 -13.58 -11.73 -11.01
N PRO A 208 -12.24 -11.89 -10.91
CA PRO A 208 -11.53 -11.96 -9.64
C PRO A 208 -11.81 -10.76 -8.72
N VAL A 209 -11.82 -11.01 -7.41
CA VAL A 209 -11.87 -9.95 -6.39
C VAL A 209 -10.54 -9.21 -6.36
N MET A 210 -10.59 -7.87 -6.48
CA MET A 210 -9.42 -6.98 -6.54
C MET A 210 -9.26 -6.08 -5.32
N GLY A 211 -10.23 -6.07 -4.41
CA GLY A 211 -10.13 -5.27 -3.19
C GLY A 211 -11.18 -5.69 -2.19
N LEU A 212 -10.86 -5.54 -0.91
CA LEU A 212 -11.78 -5.65 0.22
C LEU A 212 -11.57 -4.44 1.11
N SER A 213 -12.67 -3.85 1.57
CA SER A 213 -12.68 -2.76 2.55
C SER A 213 -14.00 -2.79 3.33
N MET A 214 -14.20 -1.85 4.23
CA MET A 214 -15.40 -1.76 5.05
C MET A 214 -15.93 -0.33 5.11
N THR A 215 -17.25 -0.17 4.97
CA THR A 215 -17.92 1.12 5.20
C THR A 215 -17.95 1.46 6.69
N TYR A 216 -18.21 2.72 7.01
CA TYR A 216 -18.22 3.20 8.40
C TYR A 216 -19.47 2.78 9.19
N ASP A 217 -20.46 2.21 8.53
CA ASP A 217 -21.63 1.53 9.12
C ASP A 217 -21.53 0.00 9.10
N GLY A 218 -20.38 -0.56 8.69
CA GLY A 218 -20.03 -1.96 8.91
C GLY A 218 -20.39 -2.93 7.78
N TRP A 219 -20.53 -2.46 6.54
CA TRP A 219 -20.68 -3.32 5.37
C TRP A 219 -19.33 -3.62 4.74
N LEU A 220 -19.09 -4.89 4.43
CA LEU A 220 -17.92 -5.34 3.65
C LEU A 220 -18.14 -4.96 2.19
N ILE A 221 -17.18 -4.24 1.61
CA ILE A 221 -17.20 -3.90 0.18
C ILE A 221 -16.16 -4.75 -0.53
N ALA A 222 -16.55 -5.30 -1.69
CA ALA A 222 -15.65 -5.96 -2.62
C ALA A 222 -15.82 -5.36 -4.02
N ALA A 223 -14.74 -5.30 -4.79
CA ALA A 223 -14.77 -4.95 -6.20
C ALA A 223 -14.15 -6.07 -7.05
N THR A 224 -14.68 -6.31 -8.25
CA THR A 224 -14.15 -7.34 -9.17
C THR A 224 -13.44 -6.74 -10.37
N GLU A 225 -12.52 -7.48 -11.00
CA GLU A 225 -11.82 -7.07 -12.23
C GLU A 225 -12.78 -6.67 -13.37
N HIS A 226 -14.01 -7.16 -13.36
CA HIS A 226 -15.00 -6.92 -14.41
C HIS A 226 -15.98 -5.78 -14.07
N GLY A 227 -15.71 -5.00 -13.02
CA GLY A 227 -16.46 -3.77 -12.74
C GLY A 227 -17.71 -3.93 -11.87
N TYR A 228 -17.82 -5.02 -11.13
CA TYR A 228 -18.86 -5.17 -10.11
C TYR A 228 -18.38 -4.66 -8.76
N VAL A 229 -19.28 -4.02 -8.01
CA VAL A 229 -19.10 -3.65 -6.62
C VAL A 229 -20.17 -4.35 -5.79
N VAL A 230 -19.75 -5.04 -4.74
CA VAL A 230 -20.63 -5.85 -3.89
C VAL A 230 -20.49 -5.35 -2.46
N ALA A 231 -21.59 -4.91 -1.86
CA ALA A 231 -21.69 -4.63 -0.43
C ALA A 231 -22.31 -5.84 0.27
N MET A 232 -21.74 -6.30 1.37
CA MET A 232 -22.20 -7.47 2.13
C MET A 232 -22.23 -7.17 3.62
N SER A 233 -23.28 -7.61 4.29
CA SER A 233 -23.31 -7.70 5.75
C SER A 233 -22.17 -8.60 6.27
N ARG A 234 -21.64 -8.32 7.47
CA ARG A 234 -20.49 -9.04 8.05
C ARG A 234 -20.75 -10.52 8.33
N ASP A 235 -22.01 -10.91 8.49
CA ASP A 235 -22.46 -12.31 8.65
C ASP A 235 -22.97 -12.93 7.34
N PHE A 236 -22.89 -12.17 6.23
CA PHE A 236 -23.28 -12.57 4.88
C PHE A 236 -24.78 -12.88 4.69
N SER A 237 -25.67 -12.39 5.55
CA SER A 237 -27.12 -12.60 5.39
C SER A 237 -27.73 -11.75 4.27
N GLU A 238 -27.13 -10.59 3.99
CA GLU A 238 -27.59 -9.58 3.04
C GLU A 238 -26.45 -9.08 2.15
N HIS A 239 -26.78 -8.76 0.90
CA HIS A 239 -25.85 -8.12 -0.04
C HIS A 239 -26.56 -7.18 -1.01
N HIS A 240 -25.81 -6.19 -1.51
CA HIS A 240 -26.20 -5.30 -2.59
C HIS A 240 -25.12 -5.33 -3.67
N THR A 241 -25.50 -5.13 -4.93
CA THR A 241 -24.56 -5.12 -6.05
C THR A 241 -24.88 -3.99 -7.01
N ILE A 242 -23.84 -3.43 -7.60
CA ILE A 242 -23.94 -2.52 -8.74
C ILE A 242 -22.81 -2.82 -9.73
N ARG A 243 -23.04 -2.47 -10.99
CA ARG A 243 -22.03 -2.50 -12.04
C ARG A 243 -21.60 -1.07 -12.36
N LEU A 244 -20.29 -0.83 -12.42
CA LEU A 244 -19.74 0.49 -12.69
C LEU A 244 -20.07 0.97 -14.11
N LYS A 245 -20.21 2.28 -14.28
CA LYS A 245 -20.32 2.92 -15.59
C LYS A 245 -19.04 2.67 -16.41
N HIS A 246 -19.17 2.57 -17.74
CA HIS A 246 -18.06 2.32 -18.68
C HIS A 246 -17.42 0.91 -18.60
N SER A 247 -18.09 -0.01 -17.88
CA SER A 247 -17.66 -1.41 -17.73
C SER A 247 -18.20 -2.31 -18.83
N GLU A 248 -18.79 -1.76 -19.90
CA GLU A 248 -19.16 -2.55 -21.07
C GLU A 248 -17.91 -3.28 -21.58
N ASP A 249 -18.06 -4.57 -21.86
CA ASP A 249 -17.00 -5.49 -22.28
C ASP A 249 -15.81 -5.62 -21.30
N ALA A 250 -15.96 -5.23 -20.02
CA ALA A 250 -14.90 -5.35 -19.01
C ALA A 250 -14.34 -6.79 -18.90
N GLU A 251 -15.19 -7.79 -19.12
CA GLU A 251 -14.83 -9.22 -19.18
C GLU A 251 -13.82 -9.54 -20.29
N HIS A 252 -13.80 -8.75 -21.37
CA HIS A 252 -12.89 -8.88 -22.50
C HIS A 252 -11.73 -7.88 -22.49
N LYS A 253 -11.78 -6.89 -21.59
CA LYS A 253 -10.71 -5.88 -21.38
C LYS A 253 -9.57 -6.39 -20.51
N ALA A 254 -9.65 -7.60 -19.96
CA ALA A 254 -8.51 -8.27 -19.35
C ALA A 254 -7.43 -8.51 -20.43
N THR A 255 -6.43 -7.64 -20.48
CA THR A 255 -5.41 -7.64 -21.54
C THR A 255 -4.27 -8.63 -21.27
N LYS A 256 -4.16 -9.16 -20.04
CA LYS A 256 -3.12 -10.11 -19.58
C LYS A 256 -3.73 -11.05 -18.48
N PRO A 257 -2.95 -11.96 -17.85
CA PRO A 257 -3.43 -12.74 -16.69
C PRO A 257 -3.97 -11.84 -15.55
N THR A 258 -4.59 -12.45 -14.52
CA THR A 258 -5.13 -11.75 -13.33
C THR A 258 -4.20 -10.63 -12.83
N GLY A 259 -4.77 -9.46 -12.51
CA GLY A 259 -4.08 -8.21 -12.15
C GLY A 259 -4.05 -7.16 -13.28
N TYR A 260 -4.52 -7.53 -14.47
CA TYR A 260 -4.61 -6.66 -15.66
C TYR A 260 -6.03 -6.59 -16.21
N GLY A 261 -7.02 -6.83 -15.33
CA GLY A 261 -8.43 -6.64 -15.60
C GLY A 261 -8.81 -5.18 -15.86
N TRP A 262 -10.11 -4.91 -15.91
CA TRP A 262 -10.61 -3.55 -16.10
C TRP A 262 -10.47 -2.71 -14.82
N ILE A 263 -10.72 -3.32 -13.65
CA ILE A 263 -10.21 -2.84 -12.35
C ILE A 263 -8.96 -3.65 -12.02
N ARG A 264 -7.87 -2.98 -11.60
CA ARG A 264 -6.55 -3.61 -11.42
C ARG A 264 -6.02 -3.63 -10.00
N ASN A 265 -6.58 -2.85 -9.10
CA ASN A 265 -6.10 -2.72 -7.72
C ASN A 265 -7.28 -2.49 -6.77
N GLY A 266 -6.98 -2.26 -5.50
CA GLY A 266 -7.94 -1.95 -4.46
C GLY A 266 -8.65 -0.60 -4.68
N PHE A 267 -9.33 -0.14 -3.65
CA PHE A 267 -10.14 1.08 -3.67
C PHE A 267 -10.17 1.71 -2.29
N ALA A 268 -10.44 3.01 -2.23
CA ALA A 268 -10.61 3.72 -0.97
C ALA A 268 -12.10 3.92 -0.64
N ILE A 269 -12.40 4.12 0.64
CA ILE A 269 -13.71 4.47 1.16
C ILE A 269 -13.58 5.65 2.14
N ASP A 270 -14.44 6.67 2.00
CA ASP A 270 -14.57 7.75 2.98
C ASP A 270 -15.69 7.51 4.01
N GLU A 271 -15.71 8.33 5.06
CA GLU A 271 -16.70 8.23 6.15
C GLU A 271 -18.14 8.56 5.72
N GLU A 272 -18.33 9.18 4.56
CA GLU A 272 -19.63 9.54 4.00
C GLU A 272 -20.19 8.44 3.07
N GLY A 273 -19.49 7.31 2.93
CA GLY A 273 -19.90 6.19 2.08
C GLY A 273 -19.47 6.31 0.62
N GLY A 274 -18.61 7.27 0.28
CA GLY A 274 -17.96 7.36 -1.03
C GLY A 274 -16.95 6.22 -1.21
N ILE A 275 -17.10 5.44 -2.28
CA ILE A 275 -16.24 4.31 -2.66
C ILE A 275 -15.52 4.68 -3.96
N TYR A 276 -14.20 4.76 -3.91
CA TYR A 276 -13.34 5.33 -4.94
C TYR A 276 -12.54 4.25 -5.66
N ILE A 277 -12.97 3.92 -6.88
CA ILE A 277 -12.43 2.81 -7.67
C ILE A 277 -11.83 3.34 -8.97
N ALA A 278 -10.57 2.95 -9.26
CA ALA A 278 -9.96 3.21 -10.56
C ALA A 278 -10.17 2.02 -11.51
N SER A 279 -10.76 2.30 -12.67
CA SER A 279 -10.76 1.40 -13.82
C SER A 279 -9.64 1.79 -14.80
N GLN A 280 -9.50 1.10 -15.94
CA GLN A 280 -8.43 1.36 -16.91
C GLN A 280 -8.33 2.81 -17.41
N GLN A 281 -9.43 3.56 -17.48
CA GLN A 281 -9.41 4.94 -18.03
C GLN A 281 -10.27 5.92 -17.23
N HIS A 282 -10.88 5.47 -16.13
CA HIS A 282 -11.76 6.32 -15.35
C HIS A 282 -11.54 6.14 -13.85
N MET A 283 -11.62 7.25 -13.13
CA MET A 283 -11.79 7.26 -11.68
C MET A 283 -13.30 7.32 -11.38
N HIS A 284 -13.78 6.44 -10.52
CA HIS A 284 -15.19 6.34 -10.16
C HIS A 284 -15.40 6.64 -8.67
N LYS A 285 -16.44 7.41 -8.33
CA LYS A 285 -17.06 7.42 -7.01
C LYS A 285 -18.42 6.72 -7.10
N VAL A 286 -18.55 5.59 -6.42
CA VAL A 286 -19.83 4.96 -6.06
C VAL A 286 -20.21 5.43 -4.67
N VAL A 287 -21.50 5.53 -4.36
CA VAL A 287 -21.95 5.94 -3.02
C VAL A 287 -22.73 4.80 -2.37
N TRP A 288 -22.29 4.41 -1.17
CA TRP A 288 -23.09 3.63 -0.25
C TRP A 288 -24.04 4.56 0.50
N THR A 289 -25.34 4.38 0.32
CA THR A 289 -26.37 5.28 0.89
C THR A 289 -26.84 4.87 2.28
N GLY A 290 -26.32 3.77 2.82
CA GLY A 290 -26.87 3.08 4.00
C GLY A 290 -27.94 2.04 3.66
N GLU A 291 -28.53 2.10 2.46
CA GLU A 291 -29.55 1.16 1.99
C GLU A 291 -29.14 0.42 0.69
N GLY A 292 -28.12 0.91 -0.01
CA GLY A 292 -27.67 0.34 -1.28
C GLY A 292 -26.49 1.09 -1.91
N LEU A 293 -25.97 0.53 -3.00
CA LEU A 293 -24.92 1.14 -3.81
C LEU A 293 -25.54 1.99 -4.93
N SER A 294 -25.00 3.19 -5.16
CA SER A 294 -25.46 4.13 -6.20
C SER A 294 -24.35 4.65 -7.09
N THR A 295 -24.64 4.77 -8.39
CA THR A 295 -23.83 5.49 -9.38
C THR A 295 -24.50 6.79 -9.85
N SER A 296 -25.58 7.21 -9.18
CA SER A 296 -26.34 8.42 -9.49
C SER A 296 -25.62 9.66 -8.98
N SER A 297 -25.51 10.69 -9.83
CA SER A 297 -24.96 11.98 -9.40
C SER A 297 -25.84 12.69 -8.38
N ALA A 298 -27.12 12.33 -8.27
CA ALA A 298 -28.01 12.86 -7.23
C ALA A 298 -27.60 12.42 -5.82
N ASP A 299 -26.96 11.25 -5.71
CA ASP A 299 -26.43 10.72 -4.46
C ASP A 299 -24.95 11.12 -4.24
N GLY A 300 -24.39 11.95 -5.13
CA GLY A 300 -22.99 12.39 -5.08
C GLY A 300 -22.00 11.51 -5.85
N ALA A 301 -22.45 10.47 -6.55
CA ALA A 301 -21.59 9.63 -7.38
C ALA A 301 -21.07 10.37 -8.62
N TRP A 302 -19.87 10.02 -9.08
CA TRP A 302 -19.27 10.62 -10.27
C TRP A 302 -18.32 9.65 -10.97
N THR A 303 -18.03 9.94 -12.23
CA THR A 303 -16.97 9.29 -13.02
C THR A 303 -16.19 10.38 -13.71
N ALA A 304 -14.86 10.29 -13.72
CA ALA A 304 -13.97 11.21 -14.43
C ALA A 304 -12.95 10.42 -15.25
N GLU A 305 -12.73 10.82 -16.50
CA GLU A 305 -11.70 10.23 -17.36
C GLU A 305 -10.29 10.64 -16.90
N TYR A 306 -9.29 9.81 -17.19
CA TYR A 306 -7.88 10.13 -17.01
C TYR A 306 -7.03 9.55 -18.14
N LEU A 307 -5.81 10.07 -18.33
CA LEU A 307 -4.92 9.67 -19.42
C LEU A 307 -4.44 8.22 -19.27
N ASN A 308 -4.50 7.45 -20.35
CA ASN A 308 -4.17 6.01 -20.33
C ASN A 308 -3.48 5.56 -21.63
N GLY A 309 -2.45 6.28 -22.06
CA GLY A 309 -1.67 5.98 -23.26
C GLY A 309 -0.99 4.61 -23.24
N TRP A 310 -0.67 4.07 -22.05
CA TRP A 310 -0.14 2.72 -21.87
C TRP A 310 -1.21 1.63 -22.02
N GLY A 311 -2.49 1.98 -21.90
CA GLY A 311 -3.62 1.09 -22.16
C GLY A 311 -3.95 0.12 -21.02
N HIS A 312 -3.25 0.20 -19.89
CA HIS A 312 -3.47 -0.67 -18.74
C HIS A 312 -4.02 0.06 -17.51
N GLY A 313 -4.21 1.39 -17.55
CA GLY A 313 -4.65 2.20 -16.42
C GLY A 313 -3.60 2.36 -15.32
N THR A 314 -4.01 3.02 -14.23
CA THR A 314 -3.16 3.43 -13.10
C THR A 314 -2.28 2.33 -12.51
N GLY A 315 -2.82 1.11 -12.37
CA GLY A 315 -2.18 0.04 -11.60
C GLY A 315 -2.02 0.32 -10.09
N ALA A 316 -2.24 1.55 -9.60
CA ALA A 316 -2.18 1.93 -8.20
C ALA A 316 -3.55 1.85 -7.51
N THR A 317 -3.55 1.60 -6.19
CA THR A 317 -4.72 1.81 -5.34
C THR A 317 -4.98 3.31 -5.20
N PRO A 318 -6.23 3.80 -5.37
CA PRO A 318 -6.56 5.18 -5.05
C PRO A 318 -6.38 5.48 -3.57
N SER A 319 -5.80 6.63 -3.25
CA SER A 319 -5.57 7.10 -1.88
C SER A 319 -6.33 8.40 -1.63
N LEU A 320 -6.92 8.56 -0.45
CA LEU A 320 -7.60 9.81 -0.10
C LEU A 320 -6.61 10.83 0.46
N MET A 321 -6.81 12.09 0.11
CA MET A 321 -6.05 13.23 0.61
C MET A 321 -7.00 14.29 1.12
N GLY A 322 -6.65 14.92 2.24
CA GLY A 322 -7.45 15.96 2.86
C GLY A 322 -8.71 15.45 3.59
N PHE A 323 -8.90 15.91 4.82
CA PHE A 323 -10.04 15.52 5.67
C PHE A 323 -10.61 16.70 6.46
N GLY A 324 -11.87 16.57 6.84
CA GLY A 324 -12.61 17.65 7.49
C GLY A 324 -12.71 18.87 6.57
N VAL A 325 -12.21 20.02 7.03
CA VAL A 325 -12.31 21.30 6.31
C VAL A 325 -11.24 21.52 5.25
N GLU A 326 -10.29 20.60 5.13
CA GLU A 326 -9.26 20.60 4.09
C GLU A 326 -9.88 20.43 2.69
N ASP A 327 -9.24 20.97 1.65
CA ASP A 327 -9.45 20.53 0.27
C ASP A 327 -9.30 19.01 0.19
N GLN A 328 -10.24 18.33 -0.46
CA GLN A 328 -10.34 16.87 -0.42
C GLN A 328 -10.16 16.26 -1.80
N PHE A 329 -9.24 15.30 -1.91
CA PHE A 329 -8.89 14.66 -3.17
C PHE A 329 -8.90 13.14 -3.10
N VAL A 330 -9.03 12.55 -4.28
CA VAL A 330 -8.62 11.17 -4.57
C VAL A 330 -7.35 11.23 -5.41
N VAL A 331 -6.33 10.49 -5.00
CA VAL A 331 -4.99 10.54 -5.58
C VAL A 331 -4.65 9.22 -6.25
N ILE A 332 -4.14 9.30 -7.48
CA ILE A 332 -3.62 8.15 -8.24
C ILE A 332 -2.40 8.57 -9.07
N THR A 333 -1.66 7.59 -9.60
CA THR A 333 -0.87 7.79 -10.82
C THR A 333 -1.70 7.44 -12.05
N ASP A 334 -1.57 8.10 -13.19
CA ASP A 334 -2.33 7.72 -14.38
C ASP A 334 -1.71 6.56 -15.18
N GLY A 335 -2.30 6.23 -16.33
CA GLY A 335 -1.87 5.14 -17.19
C GLY A 335 -1.04 5.59 -18.39
N GLU A 336 -0.36 6.73 -18.33
CA GLU A 336 0.62 7.12 -19.36
C GLU A 336 1.92 6.33 -19.18
N SER A 337 2.71 6.15 -20.26
CA SER A 337 4.01 5.44 -20.17
C SER A 337 4.96 6.10 -19.16
N GLN A 338 5.02 7.43 -19.17
CA GLN A 338 5.51 8.24 -18.07
C GLN A 338 4.29 8.69 -17.25
N MET A 339 4.03 7.99 -16.15
CA MET A 339 2.84 8.27 -15.35
C MET A 339 2.85 9.70 -14.79
N ASN A 340 1.67 10.30 -14.68
CA ASN A 340 1.44 11.56 -13.98
C ASN A 340 0.90 11.28 -12.57
N MET A 341 1.21 12.16 -11.61
CA MET A 341 0.52 12.29 -10.34
C MET A 341 -0.78 13.06 -10.56
N LEU A 342 -1.93 12.48 -10.19
CA LEU A 342 -3.25 13.08 -10.37
C LEU A 342 -3.98 13.25 -9.05
N LEU A 343 -4.60 14.42 -8.88
CA LEU A 343 -5.55 14.72 -7.81
C LEU A 343 -6.92 14.98 -8.45
N PHE A 344 -7.94 14.24 -8.05
CA PHE A 344 -9.34 14.47 -8.40
C PHE A 344 -10.04 15.14 -7.22
N TRP A 345 -10.82 16.20 -7.45
CA TRP A 345 -11.74 16.70 -6.43
C TRP A 345 -12.65 15.55 -5.95
N ARG A 346 -12.53 15.20 -4.67
CA ARG A 346 -13.25 14.07 -4.05
C ARG A 346 -14.76 14.33 -4.03
N ASN A 347 -15.12 15.55 -3.67
CA ASN A 347 -16.48 16.02 -3.49
C ASN A 347 -16.86 17.06 -4.56
N GLU A 348 -17.68 18.06 -4.20
CA GLU A 348 -18.06 19.12 -5.13
C GLU A 348 -16.84 19.84 -5.69
N ILE A 349 -16.82 20.06 -7.00
CA ILE A 349 -15.78 20.86 -7.65
C ILE A 349 -16.07 22.33 -7.31
N PRO A 350 -15.10 23.12 -6.82
CA PRO A 350 -15.32 24.53 -6.54
C PRO A 350 -15.91 25.26 -7.76
N ALA A 351 -16.91 26.11 -7.53
CA ALA A 351 -17.70 26.71 -8.61
C ALA A 351 -16.84 27.51 -9.61
N ASP A 352 -15.78 28.13 -9.12
CA ASP A 352 -14.80 28.93 -9.86
C ASP A 352 -13.62 28.11 -10.42
N TRP A 353 -13.58 26.80 -10.19
CA TRP A 353 -12.50 25.94 -10.69
C TRP A 353 -12.61 25.79 -12.21
N GLU A 354 -11.57 26.18 -12.93
CA GLU A 354 -11.48 25.95 -14.37
C GLU A 354 -10.73 24.64 -14.65
N GLN A 355 -11.13 23.93 -15.70
CA GLN A 355 -10.43 22.71 -16.10
C GLN A 355 -8.99 23.07 -16.49
N LEU A 356 -8.03 22.31 -15.96
CA LEU A 356 -6.62 22.50 -16.29
C LEU A 356 -6.35 22.15 -17.76
N PRO A 357 -5.39 22.84 -18.42
CA PRO A 357 -4.95 22.46 -19.76
C PRO A 357 -4.52 20.99 -19.82
N ASP A 358 -4.80 20.34 -20.95
CA ASP A 358 -4.37 18.96 -21.25
C ASP A 358 -4.87 17.87 -20.29
N THR A 359 -5.83 18.21 -19.42
CA THR A 359 -6.57 17.23 -18.61
C THR A 359 -7.87 16.83 -19.33
N PRO A 360 -8.28 15.55 -19.28
CA PRO A 360 -9.52 15.11 -19.93
C PRO A 360 -10.80 15.53 -19.19
N ASP A 361 -10.73 15.82 -17.88
CA ASP A 361 -11.90 16.10 -17.04
C ASP A 361 -11.66 17.28 -16.07
N ARG A 362 -12.66 18.15 -15.91
CA ARG A 362 -12.64 19.30 -14.97
C ARG A 362 -12.45 18.90 -13.51
N ARG A 363 -12.77 17.66 -13.14
CA ARG A 363 -12.56 17.12 -11.79
C ARG A 363 -11.08 17.00 -11.42
N ILE A 364 -10.18 16.96 -12.40
CA ILE A 364 -8.74 16.92 -12.16
C ILE A 364 -8.30 18.28 -11.59
N ALA A 365 -7.92 18.26 -10.31
CA ALA A 365 -7.41 19.40 -9.57
C ALA A 365 -5.90 19.60 -9.77
N GLY A 366 -5.18 18.52 -10.09
CA GLY A 366 -3.74 18.57 -10.38
C GLY A 366 -3.32 17.39 -11.25
N GLN A 367 -2.42 17.64 -12.19
CA GLN A 367 -1.79 16.65 -13.05
C GLN A 367 -0.34 17.08 -13.29
N LEU A 368 0.64 16.32 -12.79
CA LEU A 368 2.05 16.58 -13.02
C LEU A 368 2.81 15.30 -13.37
N PRO A 369 3.71 15.30 -14.37
CA PRO A 369 4.47 14.11 -14.73
C PRO A 369 5.44 13.73 -13.60
N VAL A 370 5.55 12.42 -13.35
CA VAL A 370 6.61 11.86 -12.52
C VAL A 370 7.90 11.84 -13.32
N THR A 371 8.92 12.51 -12.80
CA THR A 371 10.23 12.69 -13.46
C THR A 371 11.36 12.04 -12.68
N LEU A 372 11.20 11.79 -11.38
CA LEU A 372 12.27 11.32 -10.50
C LEU A 372 13.54 12.19 -10.60
N GLY A 373 13.37 13.48 -10.93
CA GLY A 373 14.46 14.45 -11.08
C GLY A 373 15.19 14.38 -12.42
N ASP A 374 14.74 13.56 -13.36
CA ASP A 374 15.25 13.48 -14.72
C ASP A 374 14.11 13.65 -15.73
N ALA A 375 14.26 14.57 -16.68
CA ALA A 375 13.27 14.78 -17.74
C ALA A 375 13.46 13.84 -18.94
N SER A 376 14.52 13.03 -18.95
CA SER A 376 14.85 12.13 -20.06
C SER A 376 14.05 10.81 -20.13
N PRO A 377 13.60 10.20 -19.02
CA PRO A 377 12.86 8.95 -19.08
C PRO A 377 11.48 9.14 -19.73
N THR A 378 11.16 8.30 -20.71
CA THR A 378 9.85 8.26 -21.38
C THR A 378 8.93 7.17 -20.81
N GLU A 379 9.46 6.35 -19.89
CA GLU A 379 8.75 5.25 -19.24
C GLU A 379 9.09 5.26 -17.74
N ILE A 380 8.10 5.55 -16.89
CA ILE A 380 8.18 5.44 -15.43
C ILE A 380 6.87 4.86 -14.94
N GLN A 381 6.95 3.70 -14.29
CA GLN A 381 5.81 3.03 -13.64
C GLN A 381 6.23 2.62 -12.22
N SER A 382 5.39 2.87 -11.23
CA SER A 382 5.52 2.28 -9.89
C SER A 382 4.72 0.98 -9.79
N GLU A 383 3.50 0.96 -10.35
CA GLU A 383 2.44 -0.03 -10.10
C GLU A 383 2.18 -0.30 -8.59
N GLN A 384 2.51 0.70 -7.75
CA GLN A 384 2.33 0.68 -6.29
C GLN A 384 1.39 1.83 -5.89
N SER A 385 0.78 1.74 -4.70
CA SER A 385 -0.06 2.81 -4.13
C SER A 385 0.71 4.12 -4.00
N VAL A 386 -0.03 5.22 -4.05
CA VAL A 386 0.52 6.56 -3.76
C VAL A 386 0.50 6.76 -2.25
N VAL A 387 1.65 7.08 -1.67
CA VAL A 387 1.72 7.36 -0.23
C VAL A 387 1.27 8.79 0.01
N VAL A 388 0.26 8.99 0.85
CA VAL A 388 -0.34 10.31 1.12
C VAL A 388 -0.20 10.66 2.60
N SER A 389 0.30 11.87 2.90
CA SER A 389 0.29 12.42 4.26
C SER A 389 0.17 13.94 4.21
N GLY A 390 -0.84 14.48 4.89
CA GLY A 390 -1.30 15.85 4.68
C GLY A 390 -1.62 16.09 3.21
N TYR A 391 -1.08 17.17 2.65
CA TYR A 391 -1.16 17.46 1.22
C TYR A 391 -0.01 16.90 0.38
N GLY A 392 0.88 16.11 0.99
CA GLY A 392 1.95 15.43 0.29
C GLY A 392 1.50 14.12 -0.35
N ALA A 393 1.92 13.87 -1.58
CA ALA A 393 1.75 12.59 -2.29
C ALA A 393 3.10 12.11 -2.82
N MET A 394 3.50 10.87 -2.54
CA MET A 394 4.82 10.34 -2.90
C MET A 394 4.73 9.03 -3.68
N VAL A 395 5.61 8.90 -4.65
CA VAL A 395 5.82 7.68 -5.44
C VAL A 395 7.28 7.25 -5.40
N VAL A 396 7.51 5.96 -5.64
CA VAL A 396 8.84 5.37 -5.76
C VAL A 396 9.10 4.85 -7.17
N ASN A 397 10.36 4.77 -7.55
CA ASN A 397 10.76 4.16 -8.80
C ASN A 397 10.85 2.63 -8.64
N ASN A 398 10.14 1.90 -9.49
CA ASN A 398 10.21 0.44 -9.54
C ASN A 398 10.78 -0.07 -10.88
N THR A 399 11.42 0.80 -11.66
CA THR A 399 12.03 0.44 -12.94
C THR A 399 13.49 0.00 -12.73
N PRO A 400 13.87 -1.25 -13.09
CA PRO A 400 15.23 -1.72 -12.93
C PRO A 400 16.21 -0.86 -13.73
N ARG A 401 17.33 -0.43 -13.11
CA ARG A 401 18.30 0.48 -13.75
C ARG A 401 19.02 -0.12 -14.96
N ASN A 402 19.23 -1.44 -14.96
CA ASN A 402 19.74 -2.17 -16.11
C ASN A 402 18.93 -3.43 -16.33
N ILE A 403 18.45 -3.60 -17.58
CA ILE A 403 17.66 -4.74 -18.01
C ILE A 403 18.49 -5.54 -19.03
N PRO A 404 18.78 -6.83 -18.78
CA PRO A 404 19.50 -7.65 -19.75
C PRO A 404 18.74 -7.72 -21.09
N TRP A 405 19.46 -7.57 -22.21
CA TRP A 405 18.86 -7.50 -23.56
C TRP A 405 17.97 -8.70 -23.93
N TYR A 406 18.20 -9.85 -23.32
CA TYR A 406 17.46 -11.09 -23.55
C TYR A 406 16.21 -11.23 -22.66
N LEU A 407 16.00 -10.34 -21.68
CA LEU A 407 14.89 -10.43 -20.75
C LEU A 407 13.63 -9.81 -21.40
N PRO A 408 12.53 -10.56 -21.56
CA PRO A 408 11.30 -10.00 -22.10
C PRO A 408 10.67 -9.02 -21.10
N GLU A 409 9.95 -8.03 -21.62
CA GLU A 409 9.32 -6.96 -20.83
C GLU A 409 8.50 -7.48 -19.64
N ARG A 410 7.66 -8.49 -19.88
CA ARG A 410 6.84 -9.16 -18.84
C ARG A 410 7.62 -9.80 -17.69
N ALA A 411 8.93 -9.94 -17.81
CA ALA A 411 9.80 -10.53 -16.79
C ALA A 411 10.68 -9.48 -16.09
N ARG A 412 10.59 -8.19 -16.45
CA ARG A 412 11.32 -7.10 -15.82
C ARG A 412 11.07 -7.04 -14.31
N GLY A 413 9.84 -7.32 -13.87
CA GLY A 413 9.49 -7.38 -12.44
C GLY A 413 10.31 -8.38 -11.62
N LEU A 414 10.88 -9.43 -12.23
CA LEU A 414 11.76 -10.37 -11.52
C LEU A 414 13.04 -9.69 -11.01
N LEU A 415 13.53 -8.68 -11.73
CA LEU A 415 14.75 -7.95 -11.38
C LEU A 415 14.58 -7.15 -10.10
N VAL A 416 13.43 -6.48 -9.94
CA VAL A 416 13.13 -5.67 -8.75
C VAL A 416 12.53 -6.50 -7.62
N GLY A 417 11.68 -7.48 -7.93
CA GLY A 417 11.01 -8.32 -6.94
C GLY A 417 11.89 -9.39 -6.28
N TYR A 418 12.77 -10.07 -7.03
CA TYR A 418 13.63 -11.14 -6.48
C TYR A 418 15.10 -10.76 -6.41
N LEU A 419 15.57 -9.87 -7.29
CA LEU A 419 16.98 -9.48 -7.38
C LEU A 419 17.19 -8.01 -6.96
N GLY A 420 16.22 -7.42 -6.25
CA GLY A 420 16.13 -5.97 -6.03
C GLY A 420 17.29 -5.35 -5.25
N SER A 421 18.02 -6.14 -4.45
CA SER A 421 19.23 -5.67 -3.77
C SER A 421 20.44 -5.59 -4.69
N ASN A 422 20.44 -6.29 -5.83
CA ASN A 422 21.59 -6.39 -6.72
C ASN A 422 21.89 -5.04 -7.36
N PRO A 423 23.08 -4.44 -7.15
CA PRO A 423 23.43 -3.13 -7.70
C PRO A 423 23.37 -3.04 -9.22
N GLU A 424 23.41 -4.17 -9.94
CA GLU A 424 23.22 -4.20 -11.40
C GLU A 424 21.79 -3.85 -11.80
N HIS A 425 20.79 -4.19 -10.99
CA HIS A 425 19.37 -4.09 -11.36
C HIS A 425 18.57 -3.11 -10.50
N GLN A 426 19.04 -2.86 -9.28
CA GLN A 426 18.41 -2.04 -8.26
C GLN A 426 17.85 -0.70 -8.81
N PRO A 427 16.57 -0.37 -8.53
CA PRO A 427 15.95 0.89 -8.95
C PRO A 427 16.28 2.01 -7.96
N TYR A 428 16.31 3.27 -8.42
CA TYR A 428 16.60 4.45 -7.61
C TYR A 428 15.62 5.55 -7.94
N GLY A 429 15.21 6.32 -6.93
CA GLY A 429 14.28 7.42 -7.15
C GLY A 429 13.05 7.35 -6.26
N LEU A 430 12.79 8.45 -5.57
CA LEU A 430 11.52 8.78 -4.93
C LEU A 430 11.18 10.21 -5.29
N GLN A 431 9.90 10.52 -5.45
CA GLN A 431 9.44 11.88 -5.74
C GLN A 431 8.17 12.17 -4.95
N LYS A 432 8.18 13.32 -4.26
CA LYS A 432 7.02 13.86 -3.56
C LYS A 432 6.48 15.07 -4.30
N PHE A 433 5.15 15.13 -4.35
CA PHE A 433 4.33 16.24 -4.82
C PHE A 433 3.56 16.80 -3.64
N GLU A 434 3.13 18.05 -3.74
CA GLU A 434 2.36 18.70 -2.67
C GLU A 434 1.27 19.60 -3.26
N TRP A 435 0.06 19.48 -2.72
CA TRP A 435 -1.02 20.43 -3.02
C TRP A 435 -0.79 21.72 -2.24
N SER A 436 -0.83 22.87 -2.93
CA SER A 436 -0.83 24.19 -2.32
C SER A 436 -2.26 24.74 -2.27
N PRO A 437 -2.92 24.82 -1.09
CA PRO A 437 -4.26 25.39 -0.97
C PRO A 437 -4.30 26.89 -1.29
N GLU A 438 -3.21 27.62 -1.01
CA GLU A 438 -3.11 29.05 -1.29
C GLU A 438 -3.09 29.33 -2.80
N LEU A 439 -2.29 28.56 -3.54
CA LEU A 439 -2.14 28.71 -4.99
C LEU A 439 -3.17 27.87 -5.77
N ARG A 440 -3.88 26.99 -5.08
CA ARG A 440 -4.79 25.96 -5.62
C ARG A 440 -4.15 25.21 -6.79
N ARG A 441 -2.97 24.63 -6.56
CA ARG A 441 -2.26 23.84 -7.56
C ARG A 441 -1.39 22.75 -6.93
N LEU A 442 -1.19 21.68 -7.68
CA LEU A 442 -0.19 20.66 -7.37
C LEU A 442 1.21 21.16 -7.75
N GLU A 443 2.19 20.92 -6.88
CA GLU A 443 3.58 21.32 -7.07
C GLU A 443 4.54 20.14 -6.84
N TYR A 444 5.74 20.23 -7.42
CA TYR A 444 6.84 19.34 -7.06
C TYR A 444 7.42 19.76 -5.71
N ALA A 445 7.44 18.86 -4.73
CA ALA A 445 7.99 19.16 -3.41
C ALA A 445 9.49 18.83 -3.36
N TRP A 446 9.85 17.56 -3.58
CA TRP A 446 11.25 17.12 -3.61
C TRP A 446 11.43 15.85 -4.44
N THR A 447 12.68 15.55 -4.74
CA THR A 447 13.09 14.29 -5.37
C THR A 447 14.35 13.77 -4.69
N ASN A 448 14.37 12.47 -4.42
CA ASN A 448 15.56 11.75 -3.99
C ASN A 448 15.97 10.74 -5.07
N ASN A 449 17.08 10.97 -5.74
CA ASN A 449 17.58 10.12 -6.83
C ASN A 449 18.71 9.16 -6.41
N VAL A 450 19.09 9.16 -5.14
CA VAL A 450 20.23 8.37 -4.63
C VAL A 450 19.80 7.18 -3.79
N ILE A 451 18.60 7.19 -3.22
CA ILE A 451 18.08 6.09 -2.42
C ILE A 451 17.25 5.15 -3.30
N SER A 452 17.40 3.87 -3.01
CA SER A 452 16.71 2.79 -3.69
C SER A 452 15.56 2.26 -2.86
N SER A 453 14.44 1.98 -3.53
CA SER A 453 13.25 1.33 -2.98
C SER A 453 12.81 0.17 -3.88
N PRO A 454 13.54 -0.96 -3.89
CA PRO A 454 13.25 -2.07 -4.79
C PRO A 454 11.95 -2.75 -4.41
N SER A 455 10.87 -2.44 -5.15
CA SER A 455 9.55 -3.05 -4.95
C SER A 455 9.06 -2.99 -3.49
N SER A 456 9.37 -1.94 -2.74
CA SER A 456 8.81 -1.69 -1.41
C SER A 456 7.65 -0.72 -1.53
N VAL A 457 6.51 -0.99 -0.86
CA VAL A 457 5.49 0.04 -0.65
C VAL A 457 5.86 0.79 0.65
N PRO A 458 6.15 2.10 0.61
CA PRO A 458 6.56 2.87 1.78
C PRO A 458 5.39 3.15 2.74
N ILE A 459 5.71 3.59 3.95
CA ILE A 459 4.75 4.09 4.94
C ILE A 459 5.23 5.37 5.60
N VAL A 460 4.34 6.33 5.83
CA VAL A 460 4.64 7.55 6.59
C VAL A 460 4.28 7.36 8.06
N GLY A 461 5.27 7.50 8.94
CA GLY A 461 5.06 7.65 10.38
C GLY A 461 4.98 9.12 10.75
N MET A 462 3.77 9.68 10.78
CA MET A 462 3.53 11.12 11.00
C MET A 462 4.10 11.60 12.34
N GLY A 463 4.00 10.77 13.39
CA GLY A 463 4.55 11.08 14.71
C GLY A 463 6.08 11.26 14.71
N SER A 464 6.76 10.79 13.67
CA SER A 464 8.20 10.95 13.46
C SER A 464 8.56 11.83 12.26
N ASN A 465 7.58 12.36 11.53
CA ASN A 465 7.75 13.10 10.26
C ASN A 465 8.68 12.41 9.25
N ARG A 466 8.53 11.09 9.10
CA ARG A 466 9.41 10.26 8.27
C ARG A 466 8.61 9.33 7.39
N VAL A 467 9.16 9.05 6.22
CA VAL A 467 8.76 7.92 5.39
C VAL A 467 9.76 6.78 5.54
N TYR A 468 9.23 5.58 5.74
CA TYR A 468 9.99 4.35 5.93
C TYR A 468 9.70 3.38 4.78
N PHE A 469 10.74 2.70 4.31
CA PHE A 469 10.61 1.65 3.30
C PHE A 469 11.81 0.71 3.33
N ILE A 470 11.64 -0.47 2.74
CA ILE A 470 12.75 -1.40 2.56
C ILE A 470 13.53 -1.01 1.31
N GLY A 471 14.75 -0.51 1.53
CA GLY A 471 15.70 -0.18 0.49
C GLY A 471 16.73 -1.27 0.27
N ALA A 472 17.80 -0.92 -0.45
CA ALA A 472 18.99 -1.74 -0.49
C ALA A 472 20.27 -0.91 -0.65
N ARG A 473 21.38 -1.42 -0.11
CA ARG A 473 22.74 -0.87 -0.21
C ARG A 473 23.74 -2.01 -0.26
N ASP A 474 24.73 -1.93 -1.14
CA ASP A 474 25.82 -2.91 -1.23
C ASP A 474 25.35 -4.38 -1.27
N ASN A 475 24.31 -4.65 -2.06
CA ASN A 475 23.65 -5.95 -2.18
C ASN A 475 23.02 -6.50 -0.88
N LYS A 476 22.69 -5.63 0.07
CA LYS A 476 21.94 -5.94 1.29
C LYS A 476 20.66 -5.12 1.34
N PHE A 477 19.60 -5.70 1.88
CA PHE A 477 18.37 -4.97 2.17
C PHE A 477 18.55 -4.09 3.40
N THR A 478 17.91 -2.93 3.36
CA THR A 478 17.97 -1.90 4.40
C THR A 478 16.57 -1.46 4.78
N LEU A 479 16.37 -1.01 6.02
CA LEU A 479 15.27 -0.08 6.32
C LEU A 479 15.81 1.33 6.06
N GLU A 480 15.21 2.06 5.15
CA GLU A 480 15.53 3.46 4.88
C GLU A 480 14.49 4.35 5.58
N ALA A 481 14.95 5.47 6.13
CA ALA A 481 14.11 6.52 6.68
C ALA A 481 14.51 7.88 6.07
N LEU A 482 13.54 8.54 5.44
CA LEU A 482 13.71 9.88 4.87
C LEU A 482 12.82 10.85 5.64
N ASP A 483 13.32 12.06 5.84
CA ASP A 483 12.50 13.18 6.32
C ASP A 483 11.41 13.49 5.27
N TRP A 484 10.15 13.51 5.70
CA TRP A 484 9.00 13.62 4.80
C TRP A 484 8.91 14.97 4.08
N ASP A 485 9.43 16.03 4.70
CA ASP A 485 9.33 17.39 4.18
C ASP A 485 10.45 17.71 3.19
N THR A 486 11.62 17.12 3.37
CA THR A 486 12.82 17.43 2.58
C THR A 486 13.25 16.31 1.63
N GLY A 487 12.84 15.06 1.88
CA GLY A 487 13.30 13.89 1.14
C GLY A 487 14.75 13.50 1.42
N HIS A 488 15.41 14.16 2.37
CA HIS A 488 16.76 13.84 2.78
C HIS A 488 16.78 12.55 3.60
N SER A 489 17.84 11.75 3.44
CA SER A 489 18.09 10.60 4.30
C SER A 489 18.27 11.07 5.73
N ASP A 490 17.47 10.54 6.66
CA ASP A 490 17.70 10.74 8.09
C ASP A 490 18.58 9.62 8.64
N PHE A 491 18.16 8.36 8.44
CA PHE A 491 18.99 7.21 8.75
C PHE A 491 18.65 5.99 7.88
N HIS A 492 19.50 4.97 7.96
CA HIS A 492 19.18 3.64 7.45
C HIS A 492 19.71 2.54 8.38
N TYR A 493 19.01 1.41 8.38
CA TYR A 493 19.44 0.20 9.05
C TYR A 493 19.77 -0.89 8.05
N VAL A 494 20.98 -1.42 8.09
CA VAL A 494 21.34 -2.59 7.29
C VAL A 494 20.77 -3.82 7.97
N ILE A 495 19.95 -4.57 7.22
CA ILE A 495 19.24 -5.76 7.71
C ILE A 495 20.04 -7.01 7.32
N GLY A 496 20.17 -7.31 6.02
CA GLY A 496 20.94 -8.46 5.56
C GLY A 496 20.68 -8.87 4.11
N GLY A 497 20.87 -10.15 3.81
CA GLY A 497 20.72 -10.75 2.48
C GLY A 497 19.27 -11.05 2.08
N GLN A 498 19.10 -12.03 1.20
CA GLN A 498 17.87 -12.31 0.45
C GLN A 498 16.70 -12.75 1.31
N ARG A 499 16.95 -13.33 2.48
CA ARG A 499 15.90 -13.63 3.48
C ARG A 499 14.98 -12.43 3.75
N TYR A 500 15.54 -11.22 3.66
CA TYR A 500 14.89 -9.95 4.02
C TYR A 500 14.38 -9.15 2.82
N ASN A 501 14.29 -9.76 1.64
CA ASN A 501 13.72 -9.13 0.46
C ASN A 501 12.23 -8.80 0.69
N VAL A 502 11.82 -7.56 0.42
CA VAL A 502 10.45 -7.07 0.64
C VAL A 502 9.44 -7.53 -0.43
N MET A 503 9.88 -7.78 -1.67
CA MET A 503 9.08 -8.23 -2.83
C MET A 503 7.61 -7.74 -2.82
N TYR A 504 7.38 -6.47 -3.17
CA TYR A 504 6.05 -5.84 -3.29
C TYR A 504 5.24 -5.71 -2.00
N SER A 505 5.78 -6.11 -0.84
CA SER A 505 5.10 -5.98 0.44
C SER A 505 5.04 -4.53 0.93
N GLY A 506 3.95 -4.21 1.63
CA GLY A 506 3.82 -3.01 2.44
C GLY A 506 4.75 -3.00 3.64
N THR A 507 5.46 -1.89 3.82
CA THR A 507 6.08 -1.56 5.10
C THR A 507 4.98 -1.07 6.03
N ALA A 508 4.95 -1.58 7.26
CA ALA A 508 3.96 -1.20 8.27
C ALA A 508 4.65 -0.77 9.56
N ILE A 509 3.99 0.13 10.30
CA ILE A 509 4.37 0.55 11.65
C ILE A 509 3.27 0.04 12.58
N ASP A 510 3.62 -0.80 13.55
CA ASP A 510 2.66 -1.29 14.56
C ASP A 510 2.48 -0.30 15.73
N GLU A 511 1.57 -0.62 16.65
CA GLU A 511 1.21 0.22 17.80
C GLU A 511 2.41 0.59 18.71
N ASP A 512 3.50 -0.18 18.65
CA ASP A 512 4.72 0.05 19.42
C ASP A 512 5.82 0.75 18.60
N GLY A 513 5.50 1.20 17.38
CA GLY A 513 6.46 1.84 16.47
C GLY A 513 7.45 0.88 15.82
N ARG A 514 7.21 -0.44 15.88
CA ARG A 514 8.07 -1.47 15.27
C ARG A 514 7.76 -1.56 13.77
N ILE A 515 8.78 -1.85 12.97
CA ILE A 515 8.60 -1.99 11.52
C ILE A 515 8.31 -3.44 11.15
N HIS A 516 7.32 -3.65 10.29
CA HIS A 516 6.94 -4.95 9.76
C HIS A 516 6.84 -4.94 8.25
N TYR A 517 7.18 -6.07 7.64
CA TYR A 517 6.96 -6.30 6.21
C TYR A 517 7.01 -7.79 5.88
N GLY A 518 6.46 -8.15 4.73
CA GLY A 518 6.50 -9.50 4.17
C GLY A 518 7.73 -9.72 3.29
N THR A 519 8.08 -10.99 3.11
CA THR A 519 9.15 -11.44 2.20
C THR A 519 8.61 -12.52 1.26
N PRO A 520 9.37 -12.96 0.24
CA PRO A 520 8.93 -14.07 -0.61
C PRO A 520 8.68 -15.39 0.14
N TRP A 521 9.14 -15.51 1.38
CA TRP A 521 9.12 -16.75 2.15
C TRP A 521 8.55 -16.62 3.57
N GLY A 522 8.46 -15.41 4.11
CA GLY A 522 8.02 -15.21 5.48
C GLY A 522 7.68 -13.76 5.78
N ARG A 523 7.78 -13.37 7.04
CA ARG A 523 7.63 -11.98 7.50
C ARG A 523 8.77 -11.58 8.42
N VAL A 524 9.02 -10.28 8.47
CA VAL A 524 10.06 -9.66 9.27
C VAL A 524 9.42 -8.63 10.18
N ARG A 525 9.85 -8.63 11.44
CA ARG A 525 9.66 -7.54 12.39
C ARG A 525 11.01 -7.02 12.83
N LEU A 526 11.21 -5.70 12.70
CA LEU A 526 12.39 -5.01 13.20
C LEU A 526 12.06 -4.42 14.56
N VAL A 527 12.92 -4.70 15.54
CA VAL A 527 12.85 -4.15 16.91
C VAL A 527 14.17 -3.45 17.26
N PRO A 528 14.52 -2.35 16.56
CA PRO A 528 15.80 -1.66 16.79
C PRO A 528 15.84 -1.09 18.20
N LYS A 529 16.91 -1.38 18.93
CA LYS A 529 17.15 -0.81 20.26
C LYS A 529 17.58 0.64 20.12
N THR A 530 17.04 1.50 20.99
CA THR A 530 17.46 2.90 21.07
C THR A 530 18.90 2.95 21.60
N PRO A 531 19.76 3.88 21.16
CA PRO A 531 21.16 3.94 21.61
C PRO A 531 21.35 4.03 23.14
N ALA A 532 20.33 4.47 23.90
CA ALA A 532 20.35 4.52 25.36
C ALA A 532 20.22 3.14 26.05
N GLU A 533 19.85 2.09 25.32
CA GLU A 533 19.64 0.73 25.84
C GLU A 533 20.81 -0.23 25.53
N THR A 534 21.93 0.30 25.04
CA THR A 534 23.16 -0.49 24.87
C THR A 534 24.01 -0.32 26.13
N PRO A 535 24.28 -1.38 26.91
CA PRO A 535 25.03 -1.29 28.17
C PRO A 535 26.48 -0.83 27.99
#